data_AF-A0A3D3ZXN7-F1
#
_entry.id   AF-A0A3D3ZXN7-F1
#
_cell.length_a   1.000
_cell.length_b   1.000
_cell.length_c   1.000
_cell.angle_alpha   90.00
_cell.angle_beta   90.00
_cell.angle_gamma   90.00
#
_symmetry.space_group_name_H-M   'P 1'
#
loop_
_entity.id
_entity.type
_entity.pdbx_description
1 polymer ?
#
loop_
_entity_poly.entity_id
_entity_poly.type
_entity_poly.pdbx_seq_one_letter_code
_entity_poly.pdbx_strand_id
1 'polypeptide(L)'
;MQIHGVNGAQSVQGPQQVDATRATNAAEQAAPTDQVEISAQAEMASQAAEMVDKIHQLPEIRADRVEEIKAAIEAGTYETLEKLDIAVDRLLDEIA
;
A
#
# COMPACT_ATOMS: atom_id res chain seq x y z
N MET A 1 -2.24 77.18 38.43
CA MET A 1 -1.75 76.50 39.64
C MET A 1 -1.78 75.01 39.40
N GLN A 2 -0.59 74.42 39.43
CA GLN A 2 -0.24 73.03 39.17
C GLN A 2 -0.61 72.15 40.37
N ILE A 3 -1.00 70.89 40.13
CA ILE A 3 -0.46 69.73 40.86
C ILE A 3 -0.54 68.49 39.97
N HIS A 4 0.63 67.93 39.64
CA HIS A 4 0.81 66.54 39.24
C HIS A 4 1.49 65.83 40.41
N GLY A 5 1.18 64.55 40.64
CA GLY A 5 1.86 63.69 41.62
C GLY A 5 1.12 62.36 41.82
N VAL A 6 1.37 61.36 40.98
CA VAL A 6 2.26 60.18 41.18
C VAL A 6 1.74 59.08 42.12
N ASN A 7 1.61 57.88 41.51
CA ASN A 7 1.99 56.54 41.97
C ASN A 7 1.38 55.92 43.26
N GLY A 8 0.75 54.77 43.04
CA GLY A 8 0.53 53.71 44.03
C GLY A 8 -0.01 52.47 43.33
N ALA A 9 0.85 51.78 42.58
CA ALA A 9 0.51 50.58 41.81
C ALA A 9 -0.12 49.50 42.70
N GLN A 10 -1.23 48.93 42.22
CA GLN A 10 -1.84 47.73 42.78
C GLN A 10 -0.89 46.53 42.60
N SER A 11 -0.79 45.69 43.63
CA SER A 11 -0.04 44.44 43.58
C SER A 11 -0.72 43.46 42.61
N VAL A 12 -0.08 43.20 41.47
CA VAL A 12 -0.48 42.11 40.56
C VAL A 12 0.09 40.81 41.12
N GLN A 13 -0.78 39.98 41.71
CA GLN A 13 -0.43 38.62 42.10
C GLN A 13 -0.68 37.68 40.92
N GLY A 14 0.46 37.31 40.30
CA GLY A 14 0.80 36.11 39.52
C GLY A 14 -0.25 35.36 38.70
N PRO A 15 0.01 35.04 37.41
CA PRO A 15 -0.85 34.15 36.64
C PRO A 15 -0.88 32.74 37.27
N GLN A 16 -2.08 32.22 37.47
CA GLN A 16 -2.32 30.80 37.78
C GLN A 16 -1.64 29.96 36.70
N GLN A 17 -0.71 29.08 37.12
CA GLN A 17 -0.17 28.04 36.25
C GLN A 17 -1.31 27.09 35.89
N VAL A 18 -1.88 27.31 34.71
CA VAL A 18 -2.76 26.35 34.06
C VAL A 18 -1.91 25.14 33.65
N ASP A 19 -2.30 23.96 34.13
CA ASP A 19 -1.72 22.67 33.80
C ASP A 19 -1.50 22.51 32.29
N ALA A 20 -0.26 22.72 31.85
CA ALA A 20 0.16 22.53 30.46
C ALA A 20 0.00 21.08 29.97
N THR A 21 -0.20 20.14 30.90
CA THR A 21 -0.37 18.71 30.62
C THR A 21 -1.78 18.35 30.12
N ARG A 22 -2.79 19.21 30.33
CA ARG A 22 -4.16 18.98 29.82
C ARG A 22 -4.35 19.53 28.41
N ALA A 23 -3.65 20.60 28.05
CA ALA A 23 -3.72 21.20 26.72
C ALA A 23 -3.03 20.33 25.64
N THR A 24 -1.96 19.61 25.99
CA THR A 24 -1.27 18.71 25.05
C THR A 24 -2.10 17.47 24.71
N ASN A 25 -2.80 16.89 25.69
CA ASN A 25 -3.68 15.73 25.46
C ASN A 25 -4.93 16.08 24.62
N ALA A 26 -5.42 17.32 24.71
CA ALA A 26 -6.55 17.77 23.89
C ALA A 26 -6.14 18.12 22.45
N ALA A 27 -4.89 18.55 22.23
CA ALA A 27 -4.37 18.88 20.91
C ALA A 27 -4.02 17.64 20.06
N GLU A 28 -3.63 16.52 20.69
CA GLU A 28 -3.37 15.25 19.98
C GLU A 28 -4.65 14.52 19.53
N GLN A 29 -5.81 14.84 20.12
CA GLN A 29 -7.09 14.19 19.78
C GLN A 29 -7.87 14.89 18.66
N ALA A 30 -7.39 16.03 18.16
CA ALA A 30 -8.13 16.88 17.23
C ALA A 30 -7.39 17.13 15.90
N ALA A 31 -6.57 16.19 15.44
CA ALA A 31 -6.17 16.18 14.04
C ALA A 31 -7.35 15.64 13.21
N PRO A 32 -8.07 16.46 12.42
CA PRO A 32 -9.07 15.93 11.51
C PRO A 32 -8.36 15.04 10.49
N THR A 33 -8.55 13.73 10.62
CA THR A 33 -8.19 12.78 9.57
C THR A 33 -9.11 13.02 8.38
N ASP A 34 -8.56 13.58 7.32
CA ASP A 34 -9.24 13.66 6.02
C ASP A 34 -9.49 12.23 5.53
N GLN A 35 -10.76 11.84 5.42
CA GLN A 35 -11.17 10.51 4.98
C GLN A 35 -11.54 10.59 3.50
N VAL A 36 -10.77 9.89 2.67
CA VAL A 36 -11.02 9.80 1.23
C VAL A 36 -11.82 8.53 0.97
N GLU A 37 -13.03 8.65 0.44
CA GLU A 37 -13.79 7.50 -0.03
C GLU A 37 -13.28 7.08 -1.42
N ILE A 38 -12.72 5.87 -1.50
CA ILE A 38 -12.28 5.27 -2.76
C ILE A 38 -13.51 4.63 -3.41
N SER A 39 -13.75 4.92 -4.69
CA SER A 39 -14.84 4.26 -5.42
C SER A 39 -14.53 2.78 -5.63
N ALA A 40 -15.56 1.93 -5.67
CA ALA A 40 -15.39 0.50 -5.90
C ALA A 40 -14.60 0.19 -7.19
N GLN A 41 -14.71 1.04 -8.22
CA GLN A 41 -13.94 0.92 -9.45
C GLN A 41 -12.45 1.21 -9.24
N ALA A 42 -12.11 2.21 -8.42
CA ALA A 42 -10.72 2.53 -8.09
C ALA A 42 -10.07 1.45 -7.22
N GLU A 43 -10.82 0.82 -6.30
CA GLU A 43 -10.34 -0.33 -5.53
C GLU A 43 -10.02 -1.53 -6.42
N MET A 44 -10.91 -1.87 -7.38
CA MET A 44 -10.64 -2.94 -8.34
C MET A 44 -9.42 -2.66 -9.20
N ALA A 45 -9.26 -1.41 -9.65
CA ALA A 45 -8.09 -1.00 -10.45
C ALA A 45 -6.79 -1.11 -9.64
N SER A 46 -6.80 -0.72 -8.35
CA SER A 46 -5.65 -0.89 -7.46
C SER A 46 -5.27 -2.36 -7.28
N GLN A 47 -6.25 -3.23 -7.03
CA GLN A 47 -6.02 -4.67 -6.88
C GLN A 47 -5.45 -5.30 -8.17
N ALA A 48 -5.96 -4.89 -9.32
CA ALA A 48 -5.41 -5.33 -10.61
C ALA A 48 -3.98 -4.84 -10.82
N ALA A 49 -3.68 -3.58 -10.48
CA ALA A 49 -2.34 -3.02 -10.57
C ALA A 49 -1.35 -3.74 -9.63
N GLU A 50 -1.75 -4.04 -8.40
CA GLU A 50 -0.95 -4.82 -7.45
C GLU A 50 -0.69 -6.24 -7.96
N MET A 51 -1.66 -6.86 -8.63
CA MET A 51 -1.48 -8.19 -9.22
C MET A 51 -0.51 -8.16 -10.40
N VAL A 52 -0.60 -7.15 -11.26
CA VAL A 52 0.34 -6.94 -12.37
C VAL A 52 1.75 -6.68 -11.85
N ASP A 53 1.90 -5.86 -10.80
CA ASP A 53 3.19 -5.61 -10.18
C ASP A 53 3.81 -6.88 -9.60
N LYS A 54 3.01 -7.71 -8.93
CA LYS A 54 3.45 -9.04 -8.47
C LYS A 54 3.88 -9.95 -9.62
N ILE A 55 3.22 -9.89 -10.76
CA ILE A 55 3.62 -10.65 -11.96
C ILE A 55 4.96 -10.13 -12.49
N HIS A 56 5.21 -8.83 -12.50
CA HIS A 56 6.50 -8.25 -12.92
C HIS A 56 7.65 -8.59 -11.96
N GLN A 57 7.35 -8.85 -10.70
CA GLN A 57 8.35 -9.31 -9.72
C GLN A 57 8.71 -10.80 -9.90
N LEU A 58 7.90 -11.58 -10.63
CA LEU A 58 8.25 -12.96 -10.95
C LEU A 58 9.44 -12.98 -11.91
N PRO A 59 10.34 -13.96 -11.76
CA PRO A 59 11.43 -14.12 -12.72
C PRO A 59 10.87 -14.39 -14.12
N GLU A 60 11.49 -13.78 -15.13
CA GLU A 60 11.10 -13.96 -16.55
C GLU A 60 11.06 -15.44 -16.95
N ILE A 61 11.93 -16.25 -16.33
CA ILE A 61 12.00 -17.69 -16.52
C ILE A 61 11.82 -18.39 -15.18
N ARG A 62 10.84 -19.28 -15.10
CA ARG A 62 10.66 -20.20 -13.98
C ARG A 62 11.65 -21.37 -14.09
N ALA A 63 12.91 -21.13 -13.72
CA ALA A 63 14.01 -22.09 -13.85
C ALA A 63 13.65 -23.48 -13.29
N ASP A 64 13.03 -23.55 -12.11
CA ASP A 64 12.63 -24.81 -11.48
C ASP A 64 11.68 -25.64 -12.37
N ARG A 65 10.71 -24.99 -13.02
CA ARG A 65 9.79 -25.69 -13.93
C ARG A 65 10.48 -26.13 -15.21
N VAL A 66 11.44 -25.34 -15.69
CA VAL A 66 12.23 -25.73 -16.86
C VAL A 66 13.07 -26.97 -16.55
N GLU A 67 13.70 -27.03 -15.39
CA GLU A 67 14.48 -28.21 -14.96
C GLU A 67 13.60 -29.45 -14.80
N GLU A 68 12.44 -29.32 -14.16
CA GLU A 68 11.47 -30.42 -14.02
C GLU A 68 11.01 -30.95 -15.37
N ILE A 69 10.66 -30.05 -16.31
CA ILE A 69 10.23 -30.43 -17.64
C ILE A 69 11.37 -31.12 -18.40
N LYS A 70 12.60 -30.60 -18.31
CA LYS A 70 13.78 -31.23 -18.92
C LYS A 70 13.97 -32.66 -18.41
N ALA A 71 13.91 -32.85 -17.08
CA ALA A 71 14.03 -34.17 -16.48
C ALA A 71 12.91 -35.12 -16.95
N ALA A 72 11.66 -34.65 -17.07
CA ALA A 72 10.55 -35.44 -17.59
C ALA A 72 10.72 -35.80 -19.08
N ILE A 73 11.34 -34.93 -19.88
CA ILE A 73 11.67 -35.20 -21.28
C ILE A 73 12.76 -36.27 -21.36
N GLU A 74 13.84 -36.12 -20.60
CA GLU A 74 14.93 -37.11 -20.53
C GLU A 74 14.43 -38.49 -20.06
N ALA A 75 13.49 -38.50 -19.12
CA ALA A 75 12.84 -39.72 -18.63
C ALA A 75 11.82 -40.30 -19.62
N GLY A 76 11.47 -39.58 -20.70
CA GLY A 76 10.44 -40.00 -21.66
C GLY A 76 9.01 -39.96 -21.10
N THR A 77 8.78 -39.33 -19.95
CA THR A 77 7.45 -39.25 -19.31
C THR A 77 6.70 -37.96 -19.65
N TYR A 78 7.34 -37.05 -20.39
CA TYR A 78 6.71 -35.80 -20.79
C TYR A 78 5.64 -35.99 -21.86
N GLU A 79 5.80 -36.98 -22.74
CA GLU A 79 4.91 -37.24 -23.88
C GLU A 79 3.74 -38.12 -23.45
N THR A 80 2.62 -37.49 -23.11
CA THR A 80 1.35 -38.18 -22.81
C THR A 80 0.37 -38.02 -23.97
N LEU A 81 -0.60 -38.94 -24.10
CA LEU A 81 -1.65 -38.84 -25.14
C LEU A 81 -2.37 -37.49 -25.07
N GLU A 82 -2.74 -37.05 -23.87
CA GLU A 82 -3.38 -35.75 -23.65
C GLU A 82 -2.53 -34.56 -24.12
N LYS A 83 -1.22 -34.57 -23.82
CA LYS A 83 -0.32 -33.50 -24.28
C LYS A 83 -0.11 -33.52 -25.78
N LEU A 84 -0.12 -34.70 -26.40
CA LEU A 84 -0.01 -34.85 -27.86
C LEU A 84 -1.27 -34.34 -28.56
N ASP A 85 -2.45 -34.69 -28.07
CA ASP A 85 -3.73 -34.20 -28.63
C ASP A 85 -3.78 -32.67 -28.60
N ILE A 86 -3.45 -32.07 -27.44
CA ILE A 86 -3.36 -30.61 -27.29
C ILE A 86 -2.32 -30.00 -28.24
N ALA A 87 -1.16 -30.66 -28.42
CA ALA A 87 -0.11 -30.15 -29.30
C ALA A 87 -0.55 -30.19 -30.77
N VAL A 88 -1.26 -31.24 -31.19
CA VAL A 88 -1.80 -31.36 -32.55
C VAL A 88 -2.88 -30.31 -32.79
N ASP A 89 -3.81 -30.12 -31.86
CA ASP A 89 -4.86 -29.11 -32.00
C ASP A 89 -4.26 -27.70 -32.17
N ARG A 90 -3.28 -27.35 -31.33
CA ARG A 90 -2.60 -26.05 -31.41
C ARG A 90 -1.81 -25.86 -32.70
N LEU A 91 -1.20 -26.94 -33.20
CA LEU A 91 -0.48 -26.90 -34.48
C LEU A 91 -1.44 -26.64 -35.64
N LEU A 92 -2.63 -27.26 -35.63
CA LEU A 92 -3.66 -27.03 -36.65
C LEU A 92 -4.21 -25.60 -36.58
N ASP A 93 -4.41 -25.06 -35.38
CA ASP A 93 -4.81 -23.66 -35.17
C ASP A 93 -3.77 -22.65 -35.68
N GLU A 94 -2.47 -22.98 -35.59
CA GLU A 94 -1.38 -22.10 -36.04
C GLU A 94 -1.28 -22.00 -37.57
N ILE A 95 -1.64 -23.08 -38.29
CA ILE A 95 -1.48 -23.16 -39.75
C ILE A 95 -2.75 -22.80 -40.55
N ALA A 96 -3.89 -22.63 -39.89
CA ALA A 96 -5.17 -22.28 -40.50
C ALA A 96 -5.31 -20.76 -40.73
#